data_AF-A0A656K4B5-F1
#
_entry.id   AF-A0A656K4B5-F1
#
_cell.length_a   1.000
_cell.length_b   1.000
_cell.length_c   1.000
_cell.angle_alpha   90.00
_cell.angle_beta   90.00
_cell.angle_gamma   90.00
#
_symmetry.space_group_name_H-M   'P 1'
#
loop_
_entity.id
_entity.type
_entity.pdbx_description
1 polymer ?
#
loop_
_entity_poly.entity_id
_entity_poly.type
_entity_poly.pdbx_seq_one_letter_code
_entity_poly.pdbx_strand_id
1 'polypeptide(L)'
;AGVGVVLGLLHGLACSLPRVNDIAFGIALILLGTGLAFFLGKAFIQPQAPMLPSLALGAWSDEERVRSALNINVLFFVGAALAFVLHWGLRTTRWGLMLRLVGDHAETAQALGYRPLKVRILATAIGGGL
;
A
#
# COMPACT_ATOMS: atom_id res chain seq x y z
N ALA A 1 1.61 -1.19 -8.87
CA ALA A 1 2.86 -1.58 -8.19
C ALA A 1 4.03 -0.64 -8.52
N GLY A 2 4.61 -0.65 -9.73
CA GLY A 2 5.88 0.07 -10.02
C GLY A 2 5.89 1.58 -9.73
N VAL A 3 4.87 2.32 -10.19
CA VAL A 3 4.75 3.77 -9.90
C VAL A 3 4.65 4.04 -8.40
N GLY A 4 3.89 3.21 -7.68
CA GLY A 4 3.75 3.31 -6.23
C GLY A 4 5.06 3.13 -5.48
N VAL A 5 5.91 2.19 -5.92
CA VAL A 5 7.27 2.02 -5.37
C VAL A 5 8.13 3.25 -5.58
N VAL A 6 8.09 3.84 -6.78
CA VAL A 6 8.87 5.05 -7.11
C VAL A 6 8.39 6.25 -6.28
N LEU A 7 7.09 6.47 -6.18
CA LEU A 7 6.54 7.56 -5.38
C LEU A 7 6.79 7.35 -3.88
N GLY A 8 6.70 6.11 -3.38
CA GLY A 8 7.05 5.77 -2.00
C GLY A 8 8.54 5.96 -1.70
N LEU A 9 9.42 5.63 -2.65
CA LEU A 9 10.86 5.87 -2.55
C LEU A 9 11.14 7.37 -2.49
N LEU A 10 10.50 8.15 -3.37
CA LEU A 10 10.60 9.61 -3.41
C LEU A 10 10.11 10.21 -2.08
N HIS A 11 8.98 9.74 -1.56
CA HIS A 11 8.46 10.13 -0.24
C HIS A 11 9.46 9.83 0.88
N GLY A 12 9.95 8.58 0.96
CA GLY A 12 10.90 8.17 1.99
C GLY A 12 12.20 8.97 1.95
N LEU A 13 12.74 9.25 0.75
CA LEU A 13 13.96 10.04 0.58
C LEU A 13 13.73 11.50 0.97
N ALA A 14 12.64 12.13 0.53
CA ALA A 14 12.35 13.52 0.86
C ALA A 14 12.12 13.71 2.36
N CYS A 15 11.29 12.85 2.95
CA CYS A 15 10.94 12.88 4.38
C CYS A 15 12.13 12.51 5.29
N SER A 16 13.19 11.90 4.74
CA SER A 16 14.43 11.66 5.48
C SER A 16 15.28 12.92 5.70
N LEU A 17 15.01 14.00 4.97
CA LEU A 17 15.75 15.24 5.06
C LEU A 17 15.30 16.06 6.28
N PRO A 18 16.24 16.80 6.91
CA PRO A 18 15.89 17.63 8.04
C PRO A 18 14.89 18.72 7.63
N ARG A 19 13.90 18.97 8.49
CA ARG A 19 12.87 20.03 8.34
C ARG A 19 11.85 19.80 7.22
N VAL A 20 11.81 18.61 6.62
CA VAL A 20 10.70 18.23 5.74
C VAL A 20 9.51 17.82 6.61
N ASN A 21 8.32 18.29 6.23
CA ASN A 21 7.07 17.86 6.86
C ASN A 21 6.45 16.75 6.01
N ASP A 22 6.48 15.53 6.55
CA ASP A 22 6.03 14.32 5.87
C ASP A 22 4.56 14.39 5.47
N ILE A 23 3.71 15.05 6.28
CA ILE A 23 2.29 15.23 5.97
C ILE A 23 2.12 16.14 4.76
N ALA A 24 2.80 17.29 4.75
CA ALA A 24 2.72 18.25 3.65
C ALA A 24 3.25 17.64 2.35
N PHE A 25 4.37 16.91 2.42
CA PHE A 25 4.95 16.24 1.26
C PHE A 25 4.05 15.10 0.74
N GLY A 26 3.41 14.36 1.64
CA GLY A 26 2.42 13.34 1.29
C GLY A 26 1.23 13.92 0.53
N ILE A 27 0.67 15.04 1.01
CA ILE A 27 -0.41 15.76 0.32
C ILE A 27 0.05 16.22 -1.07
N ALA A 28 1.26 16.76 -1.19
CA ALA A 28 1.82 17.17 -2.48
C ALA A 28 1.94 15.99 -3.46
N LEU A 29 2.34 14.80 -2.98
CA LEU A 29 2.39 13.58 -3.80
C LEU A 29 1.00 13.09 -4.24
N ILE A 30 -0.02 13.20 -3.38
CA ILE A 30 -1.41 12.89 -3.76
C ILE A 30 -1.88 13.82 -4.89
N LEU A 31 -1.63 15.13 -4.75
CA LEU A 31 -1.98 16.12 -5.78
C LEU A 31 -1.21 15.88 -7.09
N LEU A 32 0.08 15.55 -7.00
CA LEU A 32 0.90 15.20 -8.16
C LEU A 32 0.38 13.93 -8.85
N GLY A 33 0.10 12.87 -8.07
CA GLY A 33 -0.38 11.60 -8.59
C GLY A 33 -1.74 11.73 -9.27
N THR A 34 -2.67 12.46 -8.66
CA THR A 34 -3.98 12.75 -9.27
C THR A 34 -3.82 13.61 -10.53
N GLY A 35 -3.00 14.67 -10.49
CA GLY A 35 -2.70 15.52 -11.65
C GLY A 35 -2.10 14.74 -12.83
N LEU A 36 -1.11 13.87 -12.57
CA LEU A 36 -0.52 12.97 -13.57
C LEU A 36 -1.55 11.99 -14.15
N ALA A 37 -2.38 11.39 -13.28
CA ALA A 37 -3.45 10.51 -13.72
C ALA A 37 -4.44 11.24 -14.64
N PHE A 38 -4.80 12.49 -14.35
CA PHE A 38 -5.66 13.29 -15.23
C PHE A 38 -4.98 13.76 -16.50
N PHE A 39 -3.69 14.09 -16.46
CA PHE A 39 -2.96 14.59 -17.63
C PHE A 39 -2.66 13.47 -18.63
N LEU A 40 -2.10 12.36 -18.16
CA LEU A 40 -1.73 11.21 -18.99
C LEU A 40 -2.92 10.27 -19.25
N GLY A 41 -3.87 10.21 -18.31
CA GLY A 41 -4.97 9.26 -18.35
C GLY A 41 -6.09 9.61 -19.31
N LYS A 42 -6.16 10.83 -19.88
CA LYS A 42 -7.31 11.24 -20.73
C LYS A 42 -7.57 10.29 -21.90
N ALA A 43 -6.52 9.77 -22.52
CA ALA A 43 -6.64 8.81 -23.61
C ALA A 43 -7.16 7.42 -23.16
N PHE A 44 -7.09 7.12 -21.86
CA PHE A 44 -7.52 5.85 -21.25
C PHE A 44 -8.92 5.92 -20.61
N ILE A 45 -9.60 7.07 -20.68
CA ILE A 45 -10.94 7.26 -20.09
C ILE A 45 -12.03 6.52 -20.89
N GLN A 46 -11.80 6.18 -22.17
CA GLN A 46 -12.88 5.81 -23.10
C GLN A 46 -13.24 4.34 -23.29
N PRO A 47 -12.44 3.31 -22.93
CA PRO A 47 -13.02 2.00 -22.67
C PRO A 47 -13.39 1.94 -21.19
N GLN A 48 -14.68 1.84 -20.89
CA GLN A 48 -15.15 1.51 -19.55
C GLN A 48 -14.37 0.26 -19.10
N ALA A 49 -13.51 0.42 -18.08
CA ALA A 49 -12.64 -0.66 -17.66
C ALA A 49 -13.51 -1.88 -17.32
N PRO A 50 -13.17 -3.08 -17.82
CA PRO A 50 -13.92 -4.27 -17.50
C PRO A 50 -14.02 -4.39 -15.98
N MET A 51 -15.24 -4.54 -15.48
CA MET A 51 -15.44 -4.69 -14.04
C MET A 51 -14.64 -5.89 -13.58
N LEU A 52 -13.90 -5.73 -12.48
CA LEU A 52 -13.17 -6.85 -11.89
C LEU A 52 -14.18 -7.97 -11.58
N PRO A 53 -13.81 -9.22 -11.87
CA PRO A 53 -14.68 -10.36 -11.62
C PRO A 53 -15.05 -10.39 -10.14
N SER A 54 -16.31 -10.72 -9.89
CA SER A 54 -16.83 -10.93 -8.54
C SER A 54 -17.25 -12.38 -8.36
N LEU A 55 -17.16 -12.84 -7.12
CA LEU A 55 -17.57 -14.18 -6.72
C LEU A 55 -19.03 -14.11 -6.27
N ALA A 56 -19.90 -14.80 -7.00
CA ALA A 56 -21.32 -14.91 -6.69
C ALA A 56 -21.55 -15.95 -5.58
N LEU A 57 -21.14 -15.63 -4.35
CA LEU A 57 -21.26 -16.54 -3.20
C LEU A 57 -22.71 -16.79 -2.77
N GLY A 58 -23.64 -15.95 -3.24
CA GLY A 58 -25.08 -16.06 -2.97
C GLY A 58 -25.86 -16.86 -4.00
N ALA A 59 -25.23 -17.52 -4.98
CA ALA A 59 -25.92 -18.21 -6.08
C ALA A 59 -26.87 -19.34 -5.64
N TRP A 60 -26.79 -19.77 -4.37
CA TRP A 60 -27.68 -20.75 -3.75
C TRP A 60 -28.99 -20.16 -3.20
N SER A 61 -29.12 -18.82 -3.14
CA SER A 61 -30.29 -18.15 -2.56
C SER A 61 -31.22 -17.60 -3.64
N ASP A 62 -32.52 -17.82 -3.46
CA ASP A 62 -33.58 -17.27 -4.31
C ASP A 62 -33.85 -15.78 -4.02
N GLU A 63 -33.42 -15.28 -2.87
CA GLU A 63 -33.63 -13.90 -2.43
C GLU A 63 -32.59 -12.96 -3.05
N GLU A 64 -33.05 -11.99 -3.85
CA GLU A 64 -32.17 -11.04 -4.56
C GLU A 64 -31.28 -10.23 -3.62
N ARG A 65 -31.79 -9.85 -2.45
CA ARG A 65 -31.01 -9.12 -1.44
C ARG A 65 -29.79 -9.91 -0.96
N VAL A 66 -29.95 -11.23 -0.79
CA VAL A 66 -28.88 -12.12 -0.34
C VAL A 66 -27.85 -12.33 -1.44
N ARG A 67 -28.30 -12.52 -2.69
CA ARG A 67 -27.40 -12.63 -3.85
C ARG A 67 -26.52 -11.41 -4.03
N SER A 68 -27.12 -10.23 -3.97
CA SER A 68 -26.41 -8.95 -4.13
C SER A 68 -25.42 -8.71 -2.98
N ALA A 69 -25.82 -8.99 -1.73
CA ALA A 69 -24.94 -8.86 -0.57
C ALA A 69 -23.72 -9.80 -0.61
N LEU A 70 -23.89 -10.99 -1.21
CA LEU A 70 -22.83 -12.01 -1.33
C LEU A 70 -22.08 -11.94 -2.67
N ASN A 71 -22.30 -10.90 -3.46
CA ASN A 71 -21.56 -10.63 -4.69
C ASN A 71 -20.29 -9.84 -4.35
N ILE A 72 -19.23 -10.57 -3.97
CA ILE A 72 -18.01 -9.97 -3.43
C ILE A 72 -16.94 -9.87 -4.51
N ASN A 73 -16.36 -8.68 -4.67
CA ASN A 73 -15.27 -8.46 -5.61
C ASN A 73 -14.02 -9.27 -5.23
N VAL A 74 -13.34 -9.89 -6.21
CA VAL A 74 -12.11 -10.67 -5.96
C VAL A 74 -11.04 -9.86 -5.22
N LEU A 75 -11.00 -8.54 -5.41
CA LEU A 75 -10.06 -7.64 -4.74
C LEU A 75 -10.20 -7.66 -3.21
N PHE A 76 -11.39 -7.96 -2.67
CA PHE A 76 -11.58 -8.15 -1.24
C PHE A 76 -10.76 -9.32 -0.70
N PHE A 77 -10.79 -10.47 -1.38
CA PHE A 77 -10.04 -11.66 -0.98
C PHE A 77 -8.53 -11.45 -1.13
N VAL A 78 -8.11 -10.77 -2.19
CA VAL A 78 -6.71 -10.37 -2.38
C VAL A 78 -6.25 -9.46 -1.24
N GLY A 79 -7.05 -8.45 -0.88
CA GLY A 79 -6.76 -7.55 0.24
C GLY A 79 -6.73 -8.27 1.59
N ALA A 80 -7.69 -9.17 1.84
CA ALA A 80 -7.73 -9.97 3.06
C ALA A 80 -6.52 -10.91 3.18
N ALA A 81 -6.15 -11.59 2.10
CA ALA A 81 -4.96 -12.43 2.03
C ALA A 81 -3.69 -11.60 2.27
N LEU A 82 -3.57 -10.43 1.62
CA LEU A 82 -2.45 -9.52 1.80
C LEU A 82 -2.34 -9.04 3.25
N ALA A 83 -3.47 -8.68 3.87
CA ALA A 83 -3.51 -8.27 5.27
C ALA A 83 -3.01 -9.40 6.20
N PHE A 84 -3.44 -10.64 5.97
CA PHE A 84 -2.96 -11.79 6.75
C PHE A 84 -1.47 -12.06 6.53
N VAL A 85 -0.99 -11.99 5.29
CA VAL A 85 0.42 -12.16 4.94
C VAL A 85 1.29 -11.09 5.58
N LEU A 86 0.86 -9.82 5.54
CA LEU A 86 1.57 -8.72 6.19
C LEU A 86 1.56 -8.88 7.71
N HIS A 87 0.42 -9.23 8.30
CA HIS A 87 0.31 -9.48 9.73
C HIS A 87 1.27 -10.58 10.20
N TRP A 88 1.24 -11.73 9.53
CA TRP A 88 2.12 -12.86 9.82
C TRP A 88 3.60 -12.50 9.56
N GLY A 89 3.88 -11.84 8.44
CA GLY A 89 5.21 -11.40 8.03
C GLY A 89 5.85 -10.46 9.05
N LEU A 90 5.11 -9.43 9.48
CA LEU A 90 5.54 -8.44 10.48
C LEU A 90 5.75 -9.06 11.87
N ARG A 91 5.05 -10.15 12.20
CA ARG A 91 5.16 -10.81 13.51
C ARG A 91 6.20 -11.93 13.57
N THR A 92 6.46 -12.61 12.45
CA THR A 92 7.19 -13.87 12.47
C THR A 92 8.54 -13.79 11.77
N THR A 93 8.67 -12.96 10.72
CA THR A 93 9.88 -12.94 9.90
C THR A 93 10.95 -12.00 10.49
N ARG A 94 12.22 -12.30 10.21
CA ARG A 94 13.36 -11.45 10.63
C ARG A 94 13.22 -10.01 10.13
N TRP A 95 12.81 -9.84 8.87
CA TRP A 95 12.57 -8.52 8.28
C TRP A 95 11.42 -7.79 8.95
N GLY A 96 10.32 -8.48 9.24
CA GLY A 96 9.18 -7.91 9.95
C GLY A 96 9.52 -7.45 11.36
N LEU A 97 10.24 -8.28 12.11
CA LEU A 97 10.71 -7.93 13.46
C LEU A 97 11.72 -6.78 13.43
N MET A 98 12.63 -6.76 12.45
CA MET A 98 13.56 -5.65 12.24
C MET A 98 12.82 -4.34 11.93
N LEU A 99 11.81 -4.38 11.05
CA LEU A 99 11.01 -3.21 10.70
C LEU A 99 10.26 -2.66 11.91
N ARG A 100 9.66 -3.54 12.72
CA ARG A 100 9.00 -3.15 13.98
C ARG A 100 9.98 -2.55 14.98
N LEU A 101 11.14 -3.16 15.18
CA LEU A 101 12.19 -2.62 16.05
C LEU A 101 12.64 -1.22 15.61
N VAL A 102 12.80 -0.99 14.31
CA VAL A 102 13.15 0.33 13.76
C VAL A 102 12.03 1.36 13.95
N GLY A 103 10.78 0.92 13.91
CA GLY A 103 9.59 1.75 14.19
C GLY A 103 9.46 2.11 15.67
N ASP A 104 9.60 1.12 16.55
CA ASP A 104 9.37 1.25 17.99
C ASP A 104 10.58 1.91 18.70
N HIS A 105 11.81 1.48 18.38
CA HIS A 105 13.04 1.87 19.08
C HIS A 105 14.24 2.05 18.13
N ALA A 106 14.30 3.19 17.43
CA ALA A 106 15.34 3.46 16.44
C ALA A 106 16.78 3.48 17.00
N GLU A 107 16.97 3.91 18.25
CA GLU A 107 18.28 3.93 18.91
C GLU A 107 18.79 2.51 19.20
N THR A 108 17.91 1.63 19.72
CA THR A 108 18.22 0.22 19.93
C THR A 108 18.54 -0.49 18.62
N ALA A 109 17.80 -0.17 17.55
CA ALA A 109 18.09 -0.70 16.23
C ALA A 109 19.50 -0.28 15.73
N GLN A 110 19.92 0.96 15.98
CA GLN A 110 21.28 1.41 15.66
C GLN A 110 22.35 0.72 16.49
N ALA A 111 22.11 0.53 17.80
CA ALA A 111 23.02 -0.19 18.68
C ALA A 111 23.25 -1.64 18.24
N LEU A 112 22.23 -2.26 17.63
CA LEU A 112 22.29 -3.61 17.03
C LEU A 112 22.90 -3.62 15.61
N GLY A 113 23.37 -2.49 15.10
CA GLY A 113 24.04 -2.36 13.80
C GLY A 113 23.11 -2.15 12.59
N TYR A 114 21.81 -2.00 12.81
CA TYR A 114 20.88 -1.65 11.72
C TYR A 114 21.03 -0.18 11.33
N ARG A 115 20.60 0.15 10.11
CA ARG A 115 20.53 1.53 9.60
C ARG A 115 19.06 1.95 9.49
N PRO A 116 18.44 2.54 10.54
CA PRO A 116 17.00 2.86 10.56
C PRO A 116 16.54 3.66 9.35
N LEU A 117 17.37 4.61 8.90
CA LEU A 117 17.04 5.45 7.75
C LEU A 117 16.80 4.63 6.48
N LYS A 118 17.72 3.70 6.17
CA LYS A 118 17.58 2.83 4.99
C LYS A 118 16.36 1.93 5.11
N VAL A 119 16.11 1.40 6.29
CA VAL A 119 14.96 0.54 6.57
C VAL A 119 13.66 1.31 6.35
N ARG A 120 13.55 2.55 6.87
CA ARG A 120 12.37 3.39 6.70
C ARG A 120 12.12 3.73 5.23
N ILE A 121 13.15 4.18 4.50
CA ILE A 121 13.02 4.51 3.07
C ILE A 121 12.57 3.30 2.26
N LEU A 122 13.18 2.14 2.48
CA LEU A 122 12.83 0.92 1.75
C LEU A 122 11.42 0.43 2.13
N ALA A 123 11.05 0.51 3.41
CA ALA A 123 9.71 0.14 3.86
C ALA A 123 8.63 1.06 3.27
N THR A 124 8.87 2.37 3.19
CA THR A 124 7.97 3.33 2.55
C THR A 124 7.84 3.07 1.05
N ALA A 125 8.96 2.77 0.37
CA ALA A 125 8.93 2.41 -1.05
C ALA A 125 8.12 1.14 -1.31
N ILE A 126 8.39 0.07 -0.55
CA ILE A 126 7.65 -1.20 -0.68
C ILE A 126 6.18 -0.98 -0.34
N GLY A 127 5.89 -0.26 0.75
CA GLY A 127 4.53 0.06 1.19
C GLY A 127 3.73 0.86 0.15
N GLY A 128 4.38 1.75 -0.61
CA GLY A 128 3.72 2.46 -1.72
C GLY A 128 3.39 1.56 -2.92
N GLY A 129 4.05 0.40 -3.05
CA GLY A 129 3.82 -0.55 -4.14
C GLY A 129 2.80 -1.66 -3.85
N LEU A 130 2.49 -1.88 -2.58
CA LEU A 130 1.50 -2.84 -2.05
C LEU A 130 0.09 -2.26 -2.10
#